data_AF-A0A2E9ABD3-F1
#
_entry.id   AF-A0A2E9ABD3-F1
#
_cell.length_a   1.000
_cell.length_b   1.000
_cell.length_c   1.000
_cell.angle_alpha   90.00
_cell.angle_beta   90.00
_cell.angle_gamma   90.00
#
_symmetry.space_group_name_H-M   'P 1'
#
loop_
_entity.id
_entity.type
_entity.pdbx_description
1 polymer ?
#
loop_
_entity_poly.entity_id
_entity_poly.type
_entity_poly.pdbx_seq_one_letter_code
_entity_poly.pdbx_strand_id
1 'polypeptide(L)'
;MIDAMINDGDYVIMKQQVQVNNGDLAAIWLINSEETTLKYFYLENDMVRLQPANPTMDAIYLDPSTVRIQGKVILVFRQISSQKTTPIKSN
;
A
#
# COMPACT_ATOMS: atom_id res chain seq x y z
N MET A 1 -5.24 -4.20 1.45
CA MET A 1 -5.56 -2.89 2.05
C MET A 1 -7.04 -2.64 1.86
N ILE A 2 -7.86 -2.96 2.86
CA ILE A 2 -9.33 -2.96 2.75
C ILE A 2 -9.85 -1.57 2.40
N ASP A 3 -9.48 -0.55 3.17
CA ASP A 3 -10.02 0.81 3.01
C ASP A 3 -9.49 1.51 1.75
N ALA A 4 -8.32 1.10 1.25
CA ALA A 4 -7.77 1.61 0.00
C ALA A 4 -8.30 0.85 -1.24
N MET A 5 -9.16 -0.16 -1.06
CA MET A 5 -9.65 -1.05 -2.11
C MET A 5 -8.54 -1.74 -2.93
N ILE A 6 -7.34 -1.92 -2.34
CA ILE A 6 -6.22 -2.64 -2.95
C ILE A 6 -6.24 -4.07 -2.44
N ASN A 7 -6.48 -5.00 -3.36
CA ASN A 7 -6.53 -6.44 -3.11
C ASN A 7 -5.26 -7.13 -3.60
N ASP A 8 -5.11 -8.38 -3.19
CA ASP A 8 -4.08 -9.24 -3.77
C ASP A 8 -4.29 -9.39 -5.29
N GLY A 9 -3.19 -9.38 -6.03
CA GLY A 9 -3.18 -9.39 -7.50
C GLY A 9 -3.42 -8.03 -8.17
N ASP A 10 -3.66 -6.95 -7.41
CA ASP A 10 -3.71 -5.61 -7.97
C ASP A 10 -2.31 -5.10 -8.33
N TYR A 11 -2.27 -4.29 -9.37
CA TYR A 11 -1.08 -3.54 -9.74
C TYR A 11 -1.20 -2.12 -9.25
N VAL A 12 -0.14 -1.64 -8.61
CA VAL A 12 -0.04 -0.28 -8.11
C VAL A 12 0.96 0.48 -8.97
N ILE A 13 0.51 1.58 -9.58
CA ILE A 13 1.38 2.49 -10.31
C ILE A 13 1.78 3.60 -9.36
N MET A 14 3.08 3.91 -9.36
CA MET A 14 3.68 4.86 -8.44
C MET A 14 4.47 5.92 -9.20
N LYS A 15 4.46 7.13 -8.66
CA LYS A 15 5.45 8.15 -9.02
C LYS A 15 6.67 7.94 -8.13
N GLN A 16 7.82 7.66 -8.75
CA GLN A 16 9.08 7.54 -8.03
C GLN A 16 9.48 8.89 -7.44
N GLN A 17 9.60 8.95 -6.11
CA GLN A 17 9.98 10.14 -5.37
C GLN A 17 10.39 9.74 -3.94
N VAL A 18 11.28 10.53 -3.33
CA VAL A 18 11.83 10.27 -1.99
C VAL A 18 11.17 11.09 -0.87
N GLN A 19 10.19 11.91 -1.22
CA GLN A 19 9.39 12.70 -0.28
C GLN A 19 7.91 12.49 -0.60
N VAL A 20 7.06 12.44 0.42
CA VAL A 20 5.59 12.39 0.31
C VAL A 20 4.97 13.26 1.40
N ASN A 21 3.71 13.65 1.21
CA ASN A 21 2.98 14.43 2.20
C ASN A 21 2.30 13.52 3.22
N ASN A 22 1.95 14.08 4.37
CA ASN A 22 1.11 13.39 5.35
C ASN A 22 -0.23 12.99 4.72
N GLY A 23 -0.60 11.72 4.89
CA GLY A 23 -1.79 11.12 4.28
C GLY A 23 -1.58 10.55 2.88
N ASP A 24 -0.38 10.66 2.29
CA ASP A 24 -0.09 10.01 1.01
C ASP A 24 0.06 8.50 1.21
N LEU A 25 -0.54 7.73 0.31
CA LEU A 25 -0.27 6.30 0.19
C LEU A 25 1.07 6.12 -0.53
N ALA A 26 2.04 5.49 0.13
CA ALA A 26 3.40 5.37 -0.38
C ALA A 26 3.92 3.94 -0.25
N ALA A 27 4.89 3.60 -1.11
CA ALA A 27 5.75 2.45 -0.91
C ALA A 27 6.92 2.84 -0.03
N ILE A 28 7.10 2.10 1.05
CA ILE A 28 8.08 2.36 2.09
C ILE A 28 8.97 1.15 2.26
N TRP A 29 10.28 1.34 2.10
CA TRP A 29 11.30 0.37 2.46
C TRP A 29 11.64 0.51 3.95
N LEU A 30 11.45 -0.57 4.69
CA LEU A 30 11.81 -0.68 6.10
C LEU A 30 13.21 -1.27 6.19
N ILE A 31 14.17 -0.47 6.68
CA ILE A 31 15.59 -0.87 6.67
C ILE A 31 15.83 -2.06 7.59
N ASN A 32 15.22 -2.08 8.77
CA ASN A 32 15.48 -3.10 9.79
C ASN A 32 14.90 -4.47 9.45
N SER A 33 13.79 -4.53 8.72
CA SER A 33 13.14 -5.78 8.29
C SER A 33 13.45 -6.17 6.84
N GLU A 34 14.21 -5.33 6.12
CA GLU A 34 14.56 -5.53 4.71
C GLU A 34 13.34 -5.82 3.82
N GLU A 35 12.23 -5.09 4.03
CA GLU A 35 10.99 -5.31 3.30
C GLU A 35 10.37 -4.00 2.77
N THR A 36 9.53 -4.11 1.74
CA THR A 36 8.70 -3.00 1.24
C THR A 36 7.26 -3.18 1.70
N THR A 37 6.66 -2.10 2.20
CA THR A 37 5.25 -2.05 2.57
C THR A 37 4.51 -0.92 1.86
N LEU A 38 3.20 -1.06 1.70
CA LEU A 38 2.28 0.01 1.30
C LEU A 38 1.48 0.46 2.52
N LYS A 39 1.63 1.73 2.91
CA LYS A 39 0.97 2.36 4.06
C LYS A 39 0.73 3.83 3.77
N TYR A 40 -0.25 4.43 4.46
CA TYR A 40 -0.36 5.88 4.49
C TYR A 40 0.76 6.44 5.38
N PHE A 41 1.52 7.39 4.84
CA PHE A 41 2.66 8.00 5.51
C PHE A 41 2.23 9.24 6.28
N TYR A 42 2.75 9.40 7.49
CA TYR A 42 2.65 10.62 8.28
C TYR A 42 3.99 10.87 9.00
N LEU A 43 4.48 12.10 8.94
CA LEU A 43 5.58 12.60 9.77
C LEU A 43 4.98 13.52 10.84
N GLU A 44 5.02 13.09 12.09
CA GLU A 44 4.38 13.73 13.23
C GLU A 44 5.30 13.63 14.46
N ASN A 45 5.60 14.75 15.12
CA ASN A 45 6.43 14.80 16.34
C ASN A 45 7.77 14.06 16.19
N ASP A 46 8.49 14.32 15.09
CA ASP A 46 9.77 13.69 14.74
C ASP A 46 9.74 12.15 14.58
N MET A 47 8.55 11.55 14.51
CA MET A 47 8.36 10.13 14.22
C MET A 47 7.61 9.92 12.91
N VAL A 48 7.94 8.83 12.22
CA VAL A 48 7.16 8.34 11.09
C VAL A 48 6.06 7.43 11.63
N ARG A 49 4.81 7.77 11.34
CA ARG A 49 3.65 6.91 11.53
C ARG A 49 3.24 6.31 10.19
N LEU A 50 3.28 4.98 10.12
CA LEU A 50 2.80 4.21 8.97
C LEU A 50 1.43 3.63 9.32
N GLN A 51 0.39 4.19 8.71
CA GLN A 51 -0.99 3.78 8.93
C GLN A 51 -1.41 2.74 7.90
N PRO A 52 -1.79 1.51 8.30
CA PRO A 52 -2.42 0.57 7.39
C PRO A 52 -3.79 1.09 6.94
N ALA A 53 -4.12 0.91 5.66
CA ALA A 53 -5.48 1.04 5.17
C ALA A 53 -6.26 -0.26 5.41
N ASN A 54 -6.15 -0.77 6.63
CA ASN A 54 -6.92 -1.90 7.13
C ASN A 54 -7.23 -1.55 8.60
N PRO A 55 -8.50 -1.31 8.96
CA PRO A 55 -8.86 -0.80 10.28
C PRO A 55 -8.62 -1.82 11.39
N THR A 56 -8.39 -3.09 11.05
CA THR A 56 -8.08 -4.14 12.04
C THR A 56 -6.59 -4.22 12.39
N MET A 57 -5.75 -3.35 11.84
CA MET A 57 -4.30 -3.34 12.05
C MET A 57 -3.87 -2.04 12.71
N ASP A 58 -2.99 -2.13 13.69
CA ASP A 58 -2.46 -0.97 14.39
C ASP A 58 -1.45 -0.19 13.54
N ALA A 59 -1.33 1.11 13.83
CA ALA A 59 -0.31 1.95 13.23
C ALA A 59 1.09 1.57 13.74
N ILE A 60 2.09 1.71 12.86
CA ILE A 60 3.49 1.46 13.21
C ILE A 60 4.20 2.80 13.34
N TYR A 61 4.94 2.99 14.43
CA TYR A 61 5.73 4.19 14.69
C TYR A 61 7.21 3.86 14.61
N LEU A 62 7.95 4.62 13.82
CA LEU A 62 9.35 4.35 13.50
C LEU A 62 10.18 5.64 13.54
N ASP A 63 11.46 5.48 13.85
CA ASP A 63 12.44 6.54 13.66
C ASP A 63 12.60 6.83 12.16
N PRO A 64 12.57 8.11 11.72
CA PRO A 64 12.70 8.47 10.31
C PRO A 64 13.94 7.88 9.61
N SER A 65 15.04 7.66 10.34
CA SER A 65 16.29 7.08 9.81
C SER A 65 16.15 5.61 9.38
N THR A 66 15.12 4.90 9.88
CA THR A 66 14.87 3.48 9.58
C THR A 66 13.93 3.27 8.39
N VAL A 67 13.50 4.37 7.74
CA VAL A 67 12.46 4.40 6.73
C VAL A 67 12.98 5.03 5.44
N ARG A 68 12.72 4.42 4.28
CA ARG A 68 12.98 5.04 2.97
C ARG A 68 11.73 5.04 2.10
N ILE A 69 11.35 6.20 1.61
CA ILE A 69 10.23 6.35 0.68
C ILE A 69 10.72 5.99 -0.73
N GLN A 70 10.06 5.04 -1.38
CA GLN A 70 10.38 4.59 -2.73
C GLN A 70 9.51 5.27 -3.80
N GLY A 71 8.29 5.66 -3.42
CA GLY A 71 7.39 6.38 -4.31
C GLY A 71 5.99 6.57 -3.73
N LYS A 72 5.26 7.48 -4.35
CA LYS A 72 3.85 7.75 -4.04
C LYS A 72 2.96 6.95 -4.96
N VAL A 73 1.94 6.29 -4.41
CA VAL A 73 0.89 5.63 -5.21
C VAL A 73 0.05 6.68 -5.93
N ILE A 74 -0.11 6.50 -7.24
CA ILE A 74 -0.92 7.40 -8.09
C ILE A 74 -2.14 6.71 -8.70
N LEU A 75 -2.09 5.39 -8.88
CA LEU A 75 -3.16 4.61 -9.49
C LEU A 75 -3.09 3.16 -9.00
N VAL A 76 -4.28 2.57 -8.84
CA VAL A 76 -4.44 1.13 -8.64
C VAL A 76 -5.21 0.59 -9.83
N PHE A 77 -4.68 -0.45 -10.47
CA PHE A 77 -5.31 -1.11 -11.61
C PHE A 77 -5.53 -2.58 -11.25
N ARG A 78 -6.78 -3.04 -11.44
CA ARG A 78 -7.17 -4.44 -11.27
C ARG A 78 -7.59 -5.01 -12.62
N GLN A 79 -6.93 -6.08 -13.04
CA GLN A 79 -7.36 -6.84 -14.20
C GLN A 79 -8.47 -7.81 -13.78
N ILE A 80 -9.69 -7.58 -14.27
CA ILE A 80 -10.79 -8.54 -14.10
C ILE A 80 -10.70 -9.56 -15.22
N SER A 81 -10.33 -10.81 -14.91
CA SER A 81 -10.52 -11.89 -15.87
C SER A 81 -12.00 -12.23 -15.95
N SER A 82 -12.57 -12.28 -17.16
CA SER A 82 -13.89 -12.86 -17.35
C SER A 82 -13.79 -14.33 -16.99
N GLN A 83 -14.39 -14.75 -15.87
CA GLN A 83 -14.54 -16.17 -15.59
C GLN A 83 -15.29 -16.80 -16.77
N LYS A 84 -14.72 -17.84 -17.39
CA LYS A 84 -15.47 -18.66 -18.35
C LYS A 84 -16.72 -19.17 -17.62
N THR A 85 -17.89 -18.68 -17.98
CA THR A 85 -19.16 -19.25 -17.54
C THR A 85 -19.15 -20.71 -17.97
N THR A 86 -19.06 -21.62 -17.01
CA THR A 86 -19.19 -23.05 -17.31
C THR A 86 -20.64 -23.25 -17.75
N PRO A 87 -20.90 -23.79 -18.96
CA PRO A 87 -22.26 -23.98 -19.42
C PRO A 87 -22.98 -24.93 -18.46
N ILE A 88 -24.14 -24.49 -17.95
CA ILE A 88 -25.03 -25.33 -17.15
C ILE A 88 -25.47 -26.46 -18.07
N LYS A 89 -25.07 -27.71 -17.78
CA LYS A 89 -25.61 -28.87 -18.48
C LYS A 89 -27.08 -29.00 -18.11
N SER A 90 -27.97 -28.76 -19.07
CA SER A 90 -29.38 -29.11 -18.98
C SER A 90 -29.51 -30.64 -19.02
N ASN A 91 -30.15 -31.21 -18.00
CA ASN A 91 -30.57 -32.62 -17.96
C ASN A 91 -31.72 -32.88 -18.93
#